data_AF-A0A0F8XWF0-F1
#
_entry.id   AF-A0A0F8XWF0-F1
#
_cell.length_a   1.000
_cell.length_b   1.000
_cell.length_c   1.000
_cell.angle_alpha   90.00
_cell.angle_beta   90.00
_cell.angle_gamma   90.00
#
_symmetry.space_group_name_H-M   'P 1'
#
loop_
_entity.id
_entity.type
_entity.pdbx_description
1 polymer ?
#
loop_
_entity_poly.entity_id
_entity_poly.type
_entity_poly.pdbx_seq_one_letter_code
_entity_poly.pdbx_strand_id
1 'polypeptide(L)' 'MSSQAKNIPLYQVVKDHILALIKSGNWPTDKRLPSESELVEEFTVSRMTANRALRELTAEGY' A
#
# COMPACT_ATOMS: atom_id res chain seq x y z
N MET A 1 8.20 -31.26 -0.50
CA MET A 1 8.48 -29.81 -0.43
C MET A 1 7.20 -29.11 -0.84
N SER A 2 6.36 -28.73 0.12
CA SER A 2 5.04 -28.14 -0.18
C SER A 2 5.12 -26.63 -0.03
N SER A 3 5.22 -25.93 -1.16
CA SER A 3 5.20 -24.47 -1.24
C SER A 3 3.80 -24.00 -0.88
N GLN A 4 3.56 -23.59 0.36
CA GLN A 4 2.35 -22.86 0.70
C GLN A 4 2.37 -21.53 -0.06
N ALA A 5 1.44 -21.36 -1.01
CA ALA A 5 1.18 -20.06 -1.59
C ALA A 5 0.77 -19.12 -0.45
N LYS A 6 1.65 -18.19 -0.08
CA LYS A 6 1.34 -17.14 0.89
C LYS A 6 0.16 -16.36 0.33
N ASN A 7 -1.02 -16.52 0.95
CA ASN A 7 -2.17 -15.68 0.68
C ASN A 7 -1.89 -14.31 1.31
N ILE A 8 -1.14 -13.46 0.61
CA ILE A 8 -0.78 -12.13 1.10
C ILE A 8 -2.06 -11.29 1.15
N PRO A 9 -2.40 -10.67 2.29
CA PRO A 9 -3.56 -9.79 2.37
C PRO A 9 -3.45 -8.63 1.37
N LEU A 10 -4.57 -8.25 0.74
CA LEU A 10 -4.57 -7.17 -0.26
C LEU A 10 -4.05 -5.84 0.28
N TYR A 11 -4.34 -5.51 1.55
CA TYR A 11 -3.81 -4.28 2.17
C TYR A 11 -2.27 -4.29 2.23
N GLN A 12 -1.67 -5.47 2.40
CA GLN A 12 -0.22 -5.61 2.47
C GLN A 12 0.39 -5.40 1.08
N VAL A 13 -0.26 -5.88 0.01
CA VAL A 13 0.17 -5.62 -1.37
C VAL A 13 0.15 -4.12 -1.68
N VAL A 14 -0.93 -3.42 -1.31
CA VAL A 14 -1.05 -1.96 -1.48
C VAL A 14 0.05 -1.23 -0.69
N LYS A 15 0.24 -1.60 0.58
CA LYS A 15 1.28 -1.02 1.44
C LYS A 15 2.68 -1.21 0.86
N ASP A 16 3.02 -2.44 0.48
CA ASP A 16 4.34 -2.79 -0.05
C ASP A 16 4.63 -2.04 -1.36
N HIS A 17 3.61 -1.84 -2.21
CA HIS A 17 3.74 -1.04 -3.43
C HIS A 17 4.05 0.43 -3.13
N ILE A 18 3.31 1.04 -2.20
CA ILE A 18 3.55 2.42 -1.77
C ILE A 18 4.95 2.56 -1.16
N LEU A 19 5.37 1.62 -0.31
CA LEU A 19 6.72 1.60 0.26
C LEU A 19 7.80 1.46 -0.81
N ALA A 20 7.57 0.65 -1.85
CA ALA A 20 8.50 0.52 -2.96
C ALA A 20 8.65 1.85 -3.71
N LEU A 21 7.56 2.58 -3.94
CA LEU A 21 7.59 3.91 -4.57
C LEU A 21 8.35 4.93 -3.71
N ILE A 22 8.10 4.96 -2.40
CA ILE A 22 8.84 5.82 -1.46
C ILE A 22 10.33 5.48 -1.48
N LYS A 23 10.68 4.19 -1.37
CA LYS A 23 12.08 3.72 -1.35
C LYS A 23 12.82 3.91 -2.66
N SER A 24 12.10 3.87 -3.78
CA SER A 24 12.69 4.10 -5.11
C SER A 24 13.16 5.55 -5.31
N GLY A 25 12.81 6.48 -4.40
CA GLY A 25 13.12 7.90 -4.53
C GLY A 25 12.30 8.59 -5.62
N ASN A 26 11.33 7.89 -6.22
CA ASN A 26 10.49 8.40 -7.29
C ASN A 26 9.42 9.38 -6.77
N TRP A 27 9.20 9.40 -5.45
CA TRP A 27 8.36 10.39 -4.79
C TRP A 27 9.24 11.44 -4.09
N PRO A 28 9.14 12.73 -4.47
CA PRO A 28 9.79 13.79 -3.72
C PRO A 28 9.23 13.81 -2.30
N THR A 29 10.05 14.24 -1.33
CA THR A 29 9.71 14.27 0.10
C THR A 29 8.45 15.07 0.45
N ASP A 30 7.99 15.95 -0.45
CA ASP A 30 6.75 16.72 -0.30
C ASP A 30 5.53 16.11 -1.02
N LYS A 31 5.70 14.94 -1.64
CA LYS A 31 4.59 14.27 -2.31
C LYS A 31 3.71 13.56 -1.28
N ARG A 32 2.45 13.96 -1.25
CA ARG A 32 1.43 13.31 -0.41
C ARG A 32 1.17 11.88 -0.89
N LEU A 33 0.86 10.99 0.05
CA LEU A 33 0.35 9.66 -0.25
C LEU A 33 -0.92 9.77 -1.13
N PRO A 34 -1.17 8.81 -2.02
CA PRO A 34 -2.42 8.71 -2.76
C PRO A 34 -3.60 8.65 -1.79
N SER A 35 -4.71 9.26 -2.19
CA SER A 35 -5.97 9.16 -1.47
C SER A 35 -6.53 7.74 -1.52
N GLU A 36 -7.44 7.42 -0.61
CA GLU A 36 -8.12 6.12 -0.57
C GLU A 36 -8.81 5.79 -1.90
N SER A 37 -9.43 6.79 -2.54
CA SER A 37 -10.11 6.62 -3.82
C SER A 37 -9.12 6.24 -4.93
N GLU A 38 -7.96 6.92 -4.98
CA GLU A 38 -6.90 6.59 -5.95
C GLU A 38 -6.40 5.16 -5.75
N LEU A 39 -6.17 4.72 -4.50
CA LEU A 39 -5.75 3.35 -4.21
C LEU A 39 -6.82 2.31 -4.55
N VAL A 40 -8.10 2.64 -4.35
CA VAL A 40 -9.22 1.75 -4.73
C VAL A 40 -9.25 1.55 -6.24
N GLU A 41 -9.07 2.62 -7.02
CA GLU A 41 -9.06 2.56 -8.48
C GLU A 41 -7.81 1.86 -9.01
N GLU A 42 -6.63 2.20 -8.48
CA GLU A 42 -5.34 1.66 -8.93
C GLU A 42 -5.19 0.16 -8.64
N PHE A 43 -5.57 -0.27 -7.42
CA PHE A 43 -5.39 -1.66 -6.99
C PHE A 43 -6.66 -2.50 -7.10
N THR A 44 -7.79 -1.92 -7.53
CA THR A 44 -9.10 -2.59 -7.58
C THR A 44 -9.46 -3.25 -6.25
N VAL A 45 -9.19 -2.55 -5.13
CA VAL A 45 -9.44 -3.04 -3.76
C VAL A 45 -10.66 -2.35 -3.14
N SER A 46 -11.18 -2.89 -2.03
CA SER A 46 -12.22 -2.20 -1.26
C SER A 46 -11.65 -0.96 -0.54
N ARG A 47 -12.51 0.04 -0.30
CA ARG A 47 -12.17 1.22 0.52
C ARG A 47 -11.58 0.84 1.89
N MET A 48 -12.12 -0.19 2.54
CA MET A 48 -11.60 -0.68 3.83
C MET A 48 -10.15 -1.20 3.71
N THR A 49 -9.81 -1.80 2.58
CA THR A 49 -8.46 -2.32 2.32
C THR A 49 -7.47 -1.19 2.09
N ALA A 50 -7.85 -0.20 1.27
CA ALA A 50 -7.05 1.01 1.02
C ALA A 50 -6.84 1.82 2.31
N ASN A 51 -7.91 2.08 3.07
CA ASN A 51 -7.86 2.75 4.37
C ASN A 51 -6.92 2.03 5.34
N ARG A 52 -6.99 0.70 5.41
CA ARG A 52 -6.09 -0.09 6.25
C ARG A 52 -4.63 0.06 5.84
N ALA A 53 -4.33 -0.03 4.55
CA ALA A 53 -2.95 0.13 4.05
C ALA A 53 -2.38 1.51 4.43
N LEU A 54 -3.15 2.58 4.21
CA LEU A 54 -2.77 3.94 4.59
C LEU A 54 -2.59 4.10 6.10
N ARG A 55 -3.50 3.57 6.92
CA ARG A 55 -3.37 3.63 8.39
C ARG A 55 -2.12 2.93 8.90
N GLU A 56 -1.77 1.77 8.33
CA GLU A 56 -0.54 1.07 8.72
C GLU A 56 0.71 1.86 8.31
N LEU A 57 0.72 2.44 7.10
CA LEU A 57 1.82 3.32 6.66
C LEU A 57 2.01 4.51 7.60
N THR A 58 0.92 5.21 7.95
CA THR A 58 0.96 6.34 8.88
C THR A 58 1.40 5.92 10.28
N ALA A 59 0.95 4.75 10.76
CA ALA A 59 1.37 4.22 12.07
C ALA A 59 2.87 3.85 12.11
N GLU A 60 3.43 3.45 10.97
CA GLU A 60 4.87 3.17 10.79
C GLU A 60 5.71 4.44 10.57
N GLY A 61 5.08 5.61 10.41
CA GLY A 61 5.75 6.91 10.29
C GLY A 61 6.14 7.30 8.86
N TYR A 62 5.48 6.70 7.86
CA TYR A 62 5.60 7.09 6.45
C TYR A 62 4.63 8.21 6.06
#